data_AF-A0A7X0VGJ2-F1
#
_entry.id   AF-A0A7X0VGJ2-F1
#
_cell.length_a   1.000
_cell.length_b   1.000
_cell.length_c   1.000
_cell.angle_alpha   90.00
_cell.angle_beta   90.00
_cell.angle_gamma   90.00
#
_symmetry.space_group_name_H-M   'P 1'
#
loop_
_entity.id
_entity.type
_entity.pdbx_description
1 polymer ?
#
loop_
_entity_poly.entity_id
_entity_poly.type
_entity_poly.pdbx_seq_one_letter_code
_entity_poly.pdbx_strand_id
1 'polypeptide(L)'
;MEEQALIAELRAQLQRAAWRIQYRSRFLRKKELPLAPEQAAEPAEEELISGLFVQQVLMTIPPSTGRTVMRMLIVEGKSEREAADELGISQQAVNKWKRKAVRIMRSRLDEFSRG
;
A
#
# COMPACT_ATOMS: atom_id res chain seq x y z
N MET A 1 -27.25 -8.05 -16.25
CA MET A 1 -26.71 -7.98 -14.88
C MET A 1 -25.23 -8.40 -14.82
N GLU A 2 -24.83 -9.49 -15.49
CA GLU A 2 -23.42 -9.94 -15.53
C GLU A 2 -22.44 -8.93 -16.16
N GLU A 3 -22.88 -8.19 -17.18
CA GLU A 3 -22.05 -7.22 -17.90
C GLU A 3 -21.66 -6.01 -17.02
N GLN A 4 -22.56 -5.56 -16.14
CA GLN A 4 -22.27 -4.47 -15.21
C GLN A 4 -21.28 -4.90 -14.11
N ALA A 5 -21.36 -6.15 -13.65
CA ALA A 5 -20.42 -6.71 -12.68
C ALA A 5 -19.01 -6.83 -13.28
N LEU A 6 -18.90 -7.23 -14.55
CA LEU A 6 -17.62 -7.29 -15.26
C LEU A 6 -16.99 -5.90 -15.41
N ILE A 7 -17.77 -4.89 -15.76
CA ILE A 7 -17.29 -3.50 -15.89
C ILE A 7 -16.80 -2.97 -14.53
N ALA A 8 -17.48 -3.28 -13.43
CA ALA A 8 -17.06 -2.87 -12.09
C ALA A 8 -15.72 -3.49 -11.70
N GLU A 9 -15.51 -4.79 -11.95
CA GLU A 9 -14.25 -5.46 -11.66
C GLU A 9 -13.09 -4.89 -12.49
N LEU A 10 -13.31 -4.64 -13.78
CA LEU A 10 -12.31 -4.02 -14.66
C LEU A 10 -11.93 -2.61 -14.19
N ARG A 11 -12.91 -1.80 -13.77
CA ARG A 11 -12.66 -0.48 -13.18
C ARG A 11 -11.85 -0.57 -11.89
N ALA A 12 -12.17 -1.51 -11.01
CA ALA A 12 -11.42 -1.73 -9.78
C ALA A 12 -9.97 -2.17 -10.05
N GLN A 13 -9.73 -2.97 -11.09
CA GLN A 13 -8.38 -3.34 -11.52
C GLN A 13 -7.63 -2.15 -12.10
N LEU A 14 -8.29 -1.32 -12.90
CA LEU A 14 -7.73 -0.11 -13.49
C LEU A 14 -7.33 0.89 -12.40
N GLN A 15 -8.21 1.13 -11.43
CA GLN A 15 -7.94 1.98 -10.26
C GLN A 15 -6.75 1.45 -9.45
N ARG A 16 -6.69 0.13 -9.19
CA ARG A 16 -5.54 -0.49 -8.50
C ARG A 16 -4.24 -0.36 -9.30
N ALA A 17 -4.28 -0.41 -10.63
CA ALA A 17 -3.11 -0.21 -11.48
C ALA A 17 -2.66 1.26 -11.46
N ALA A 18 -3.58 2.20 -11.65
CA ALA A 18 -3.31 3.64 -11.55
C ALA A 18 -2.74 4.02 -10.19
N TRP A 19 -3.34 3.49 -9.11
CA TRP A 19 -2.86 3.70 -7.75
C TRP A 19 -1.42 3.21 -7.57
N ARG A 20 -1.09 2.01 -8.07
CA ARG A 20 0.29 1.48 -8.02
C ARG A 20 1.26 2.34 -8.81
N ILE A 21 0.86 2.88 -9.96
CA ILE A 21 1.69 3.74 -10.80
C ILE A 21 1.95 5.07 -10.07
N GLN A 22 0.91 5.73 -9.57
CA GLN A 22 1.04 6.96 -8.80
C GLN A 22 1.89 6.75 -7.55
N TYR A 23 1.64 5.66 -6.81
CA TYR A 23 2.39 5.32 -5.61
C TYR A 23 3.88 5.11 -5.91
N ARG A 24 4.18 4.37 -6.99
CA ARG A 24 5.57 4.15 -7.43
C ARG A 24 6.22 5.44 -7.90
N SER A 25 5.50 6.30 -8.62
CA SER A 25 6.01 7.61 -9.04
C SER A 25 6.33 8.51 -7.83
N ARG A 26 5.48 8.50 -6.79
CA ARG A 26 5.72 9.23 -5.54
C ARG A 26 6.94 8.68 -4.79
N PHE A 27 7.08 7.35 -4.74
CA PHE A 27 8.25 6.71 -4.13
C PHE A 27 9.56 7.09 -4.83
N LEU A 28 9.58 7.03 -6.16
CA LEU A 28 10.74 7.42 -6.95
C LEU A 28 11.06 8.90 -6.77
N ARG A 29 10.04 9.78 -6.82
CA ARG A 29 10.22 11.22 -6.55
C ARG A 29 10.85 11.52 -5.19
N LYS A 30 10.58 10.74 -4.14
CA LYS A 30 11.20 10.92 -2.81
C LYS A 30 12.67 10.49 -2.77
N LYS A 31 13.07 9.56 -3.65
CA LYS A 31 14.47 9.09 -3.78
C LYS A 31 15.27 9.86 -4.83
N GLU A 32 14.62 10.70 -5.63
CA GLU A 32 15.23 11.54 -6.65
C GLU A 32 15.41 12.98 -6.13
N LEU A 33 16.53 13.63 -6.49
CA LEU A 33 16.74 15.06 -6.25
C LEU A 33 15.86 15.83 -7.26
N PRO A 34 14.86 16.63 -6.85
CA PRO A 34 13.94 17.24 -7.80
C PRO A 34 14.66 18.32 -8.63
N LEU A 35 14.96 18.02 -9.90
CA LEU A 35 15.21 19.06 -10.91
C LEU A 35 13.84 19.57 -11.33
N ALA A 36 13.40 20.70 -10.77
CA ALA A 36 12.02 21.16 -10.91
C ALA A 36 11.63 21.42 -12.38
N PRO A 37 10.67 20.68 -12.96
CA PRO A 37 9.78 21.27 -13.93
C PRO A 37 8.57 21.86 -13.20
N GLU A 38 8.10 22.99 -13.71
CA GLU A 38 6.96 23.77 -13.26
C GLU A 38 5.74 22.89 -12.90
N GLN A 39 5.19 23.15 -11.72
CA GLN A 39 4.30 22.27 -10.99
C GLN A 39 2.89 22.25 -11.59
N ALA A 40 2.40 21.10 -12.03
CA ALA A 40 0.98 20.79 -11.91
C ALA A 40 0.74 20.30 -10.48
N ALA A 41 0.18 21.17 -9.62
CA ALA A 41 -0.22 20.80 -8.27
C ALA A 41 -1.37 19.78 -8.35
N GLU A 42 -1.05 18.50 -8.19
CA GLU A 42 -2.04 17.46 -7.89
C GLU A 42 -2.78 17.84 -6.58
N PRO A 43 -4.07 17.50 -6.43
CA PRO A 43 -4.85 17.91 -5.27
C PRO A 43 -4.30 17.24 -4.00
N ALA A 44 -3.66 18.04 -3.15
CA ALA A 44 -3.04 17.62 -1.89
C ALA A 44 -4.00 16.90 -0.93
N GLU A 45 -5.32 17.12 -1.07
CA GLU A 45 -6.37 16.53 -0.24
C GLU A 45 -6.55 15.03 -0.50
N GLU A 46 -6.55 14.58 -1.76
CA GLU A 46 -6.69 13.16 -2.10
C GLU A 46 -5.49 12.34 -1.61
N GLU A 47 -4.29 12.94 -1.66
CA GLU A 47 -3.06 12.35 -1.13
C GLU A 47 -3.11 12.20 0.40
N LEU A 48 -3.61 13.23 1.09
CA LEU A 48 -3.77 13.21 2.54
C LEU A 48 -4.79 12.15 2.99
N ILE A 49 -5.96 12.10 2.32
CA ILE A 49 -7.02 11.12 2.61
C ILE A 49 -6.51 9.69 2.42
N SER A 50 -5.77 9.44 1.33
CA SER A 50 -5.23 8.11 1.09
C SER A 50 -4.13 7.71 2.08
N GLY A 51 -3.25 8.65 2.45
CA GLY A 51 -2.26 8.41 3.50
C GLY A 51 -2.89 8.02 4.84
N LEU A 52 -3.96 8.73 5.24
CA LEU A 52 -4.74 8.42 6.45
C LEU A 52 -5.40 7.04 6.36
N PHE A 53 -6.02 6.72 5.22
CA PHE A 53 -6.65 5.42 5.00
C PHE A 53 -5.64 4.27 5.12
N VAL A 54 -4.47 4.40 4.49
CA VAL A 54 -3.38 3.40 4.58
C VAL A 54 -2.93 3.21 6.04
N GLN A 55 -2.78 4.29 6.81
CA GLN A 55 -2.42 4.17 8.23
C GLN A 55 -3.50 3.46 9.06
N GLN A 56 -4.78 3.80 8.85
CA GLN A 56 -5.90 3.15 9.55
C GLN A 56 -5.92 1.64 9.27
N VAL A 57 -5.76 1.25 8.00
CA VAL A 57 -5.70 -0.16 7.60
C VAL A 57 -4.50 -0.86 8.25
N LEU A 58 -3.31 -0.24 8.30
CA LEU A 58 -2.14 -0.81 8.96
C LEU A 58 -2.34 -0.99 10.47
N MET A 59 -3.06 -0.09 11.13
CA MET A 59 -3.37 -0.18 12.55
C MET A 59 -4.29 -1.36 12.89
N THR A 60 -5.04 -1.89 11.92
CA THR A 60 -5.86 -3.11 12.11
C THR A 60 -5.04 -4.38 12.33
N ILE A 61 -3.84 -4.46 11.76
CA ILE A 61 -2.91 -5.58 12.02
C ILE A 61 -2.49 -5.44 13.48
N PRO A 62 -2.57 -6.46 14.35
CA PRO A 62 -2.09 -6.35 15.74
C PRO A 62 -0.60 -5.96 15.82
N PRO A 63 -0.15 -5.33 16.93
CA PRO A 63 1.27 -5.00 17.11
C PRO A 63 2.11 -6.27 16.97
N SER A 64 2.90 -6.35 15.90
CA SER A 64 3.64 -7.54 15.52
C SER A 64 4.70 -7.20 14.48
N THR A 65 5.65 -8.10 14.27
CA THR A 65 6.62 -8.03 13.16
C THR A 65 5.91 -7.87 11.81
N GLY A 66 4.71 -8.44 11.65
CA GLY A 66 3.88 -8.24 10.45
C GLY A 66 3.47 -6.79 10.21
N ARG A 67 3.08 -6.06 11.27
CA ARG A 67 2.74 -4.63 11.15
C ARG A 67 3.98 -3.80 10.77
N THR A 68 5.13 -4.10 11.38
CA THR A 68 6.40 -3.43 11.06
C THR A 68 6.82 -3.69 9.62
N VAL A 69 6.80 -4.95 9.18
CA VAL A 69 7.06 -5.33 7.79
C VAL A 69 6.16 -4.55 6.83
N MET A 70 4.85 -4.50 7.08
CA MET A 70 3.93 -3.79 6.19
C MET A 70 4.16 -2.27 6.18
N ARG A 71 4.55 -1.67 7.31
CA ARG A 71 4.96 -0.26 7.38
C ARG A 71 6.20 0.01 6.53
N MET A 72 7.24 -0.82 6.69
CA MET A 72 8.49 -0.68 5.95
C MET A 72 8.27 -0.81 4.44
N LEU A 73 7.45 -1.79 4.02
CA LEU A 73 7.19 -2.04 2.60
C LEU A 73 6.28 -0.99 1.95
N ILE A 74 5.24 -0.55 2.66
CA ILE A 74 4.26 0.38 2.11
C ILE A 74 4.72 1.80 2.41
N VAL A 75 4.67 2.23 3.68
CA VAL A 75 4.89 3.63 4.09
C VAL A 75 6.31 4.11 3.82
N GLU A 76 7.32 3.28 4.14
CA GLU A 76 8.73 3.64 3.97
C GLU A 76 9.27 3.24 2.59
N GLY A 77 8.52 2.46 1.83
CA GLY A 77 8.86 2.02 0.47
C GLY A 77 10.10 1.13 0.37
N LYS A 78 10.51 0.47 1.46
CA LYS A 78 11.62 -0.48 1.45
C LYS A 78 11.25 -1.72 0.64
N SER A 79 12.22 -2.28 -0.06
CA SER A 79 12.12 -3.61 -0.64
C SER A 79 12.07 -4.69 0.44
N GLU A 80 11.59 -5.89 0.10
CA GLU A 80 11.60 -7.02 1.03
C GLU A 80 13.00 -7.38 1.51
N ARG A 81 14.02 -7.11 0.69
CA ARG A 81 15.43 -7.33 1.03
C ARG A 81 15.93 -6.29 2.02
N GLU A 82 15.72 -5.00 1.75
CA GLU A 82 16.07 -3.92 2.70
C GLU A 82 15.36 -4.12 4.04
N ALA A 83 14.08 -4.50 4.03
CA ALA A 83 13.34 -4.80 5.25
C ALA A 83 13.85 -6.06 5.97
N ALA A 84 14.30 -7.08 5.24
CA ALA A 84 14.89 -8.29 5.80
C ALA A 84 16.23 -7.97 6.50
N ASP A 85 17.08 -7.21 5.83
CA ASP A 85 18.40 -6.81 6.32
C ASP A 85 18.27 -5.96 7.61
N GLU A 86 17.34 -5.00 7.63
CA GLU A 86 17.13 -4.13 8.79
C GLU A 86 16.42 -4.82 9.96
N LEU A 87 15.55 -5.80 9.69
CA LEU A 87 14.90 -6.59 10.74
C LEU A 87 15.76 -7.78 11.22
N GLY A 88 16.89 -8.05 10.58
CA GLY A 88 17.75 -9.21 10.90
C GLY A 88 17.06 -10.55 10.66
N ILE A 89 16.14 -10.63 9.70
CA ILE A 89 15.39 -11.85 9.36
C ILE A 89 15.58 -12.22 7.90
N SER A 90 15.24 -13.44 7.51
CA SER A 90 15.30 -13.82 6.09
C SER A 90 14.22 -13.13 5.26
N GLN A 91 14.50 -12.90 3.97
CA GLN A 91 13.49 -12.40 3.02
C GLN A 91 12.25 -13.33 2.98
N GLN A 92 12.43 -14.63 3.17
CA GLN A 92 11.32 -15.59 3.27
C GLN A 92 10.44 -15.33 4.51
N ALA A 93 11.05 -14.97 5.64
CA ALA A 93 10.33 -14.59 6.85
C ALA A 93 9.54 -13.27 6.62
N VAL A 94 10.13 -12.28 5.94
CA VAL A 94 9.42 -11.06 5.52
C VAL A 94 8.20 -11.42 4.66
N ASN A 95 8.35 -12.28 3.65
CA ASN A 95 7.25 -12.68 2.77
C ASN A 95 6.15 -13.44 3.55
N LYS A 96 6.52 -14.30 4.51
CA LYS A 96 5.56 -14.99 5.40
C LYS A 96 4.76 -13.97 6.24
N TRP A 97 5.42 -12.99 6.82
CA TRP A 97 4.78 -11.92 7.59
C TRP A 97 3.87 -11.04 6.72
N LYS A 98 4.33 -10.68 5.52
CA LYS A 98 3.53 -9.95 4.51
C LYS A 98 2.22 -10.68 4.21
N ARG A 99 2.29 -11.99 3.89
CA ARG A 99 1.10 -12.81 3.61
C ARG A 99 0.15 -12.88 4.80
N LYS A 100 0.68 -13.06 6.02
CA LYS A 100 -0.14 -13.09 7.24
C LYS A 100 -0.85 -11.76 7.49
N ALA A 101 -0.13 -10.65 7.35
CA ALA A 101 -0.68 -9.31 7.53
C ALA A 101 -1.76 -8.97 6.48
N VAL A 102 -1.53 -9.30 5.21
CA VAL A 102 -2.53 -9.12 4.14
C VAL A 102 -3.81 -9.89 4.41
N ARG A 103 -3.72 -11.12 4.93
CA ARG A 103 -4.90 -11.90 5.33
C ARG A 103 -5.71 -11.19 6.41
N ILE A 104 -5.04 -10.65 7.43
CA ILE A 104 -5.70 -9.92 8.52
C ILE A 104 -6.40 -8.67 7.99
N MET A 105 -5.72 -7.88 7.17
CA MET A 105 -6.31 -6.69 6.56
C MET A 105 -7.52 -7.04 5.70
N ARG A 106 -7.44 -8.10 4.89
CA ARG A 106 -8.55 -8.57 4.07
C ARG A 106 -9.76 -8.97 4.91
N SER A 107 -9.57 -9.79 5.94
CA SER A 107 -10.67 -10.19 6.83
C SER A 107 -11.37 -8.97 7.45
N ARG A 108 -10.61 -7.94 7.84
CA ARG A 108 -11.18 -6.70 8.37
C ARG A 108 -11.91 -5.87 7.32
N LEU A 109 -11.35 -5.74 6.11
CA LEU A 109 -12.01 -5.03 5.01
C LEU A 109 -13.32 -5.71 4.59
N ASP A 110 -13.37 -7.04 4.64
CA ASP A 110 -14.59 -7.82 4.41
C ASP A 110 -15.63 -7.66 5.53
N GLU A 111 -15.22 -7.29 6.76
CA GLU A 111 -16.11 -6.90 7.86
C GLU A 111 -16.69 -5.49 7.62
N PHE A 112 -15.85 -4.53 7.23
CA PHE A 112 -16.29 -3.16 6.93
C PHE A 112 -17.24 -3.07 5.72
N SER A 113 -17.11 -3.98 4.75
CA SER A 113 -17.97 -3.99 3.56
C SER A 113 -19.34 -4.65 3.78
N ARG A 114 -19.55 -5.30 4.94
CA ARG A 114 -20.80 -5.97 5.31
C ARG A 114 -21.68 -5.16 6.28
N GLY A 115 -21.20 -3.97 6.69
CA GLY A 115 -21.92 -3.04 7.56
C GLY A 115 -22.47 -1.84 6.80
#